data_AF-A0A355G7R3-F1
#
_entry.id   AF-A0A355G7R3-F1
#
_cell.length_a   1.000
_cell.length_b   1.000
_cell.length_c   1.000
_cell.angle_alpha   90.00
_cell.angle_beta   90.00
_cell.angle_gamma   90.00
#
_symmetry.space_group_name_H-M   'P 1'
#
loop_
_entity.id
_entity.type
_entity.pdbx_description
1 polymer ?
#
loop_
_entity_poly.entity_id
_entity_poly.type
_entity_poly.pdbx_seq_one_letter_code
_entity_poly.pdbx_strand_id
1 'polypeptide(L)'
;MSTRMPRAGRLLLAELGLTVFLAQAGSQAGDQFVSVVQQNGWTLCVVALILVLVPLLTGLLAARYWLKLDLLEIAGGICGAMTSTPGLGAVTSVVDSSVPATSYATVYPVALVLVTLLTPILISLIS
;
A
#
# COMPACT_ATOMS: atom_id res chain seq x y z
N MET A 1 21.35 -3.88 -28.15
CA MET A 1 20.39 -5.01 -28.24
C MET A 1 19.29 -4.79 -27.20
N SER A 2 18.12 -4.33 -27.63
CA SER A 2 16.96 -4.15 -26.74
C SER A 2 16.38 -5.52 -26.44
N THR A 3 16.61 -6.06 -25.24
CA THR A 3 15.93 -7.25 -24.72
C THR A 3 14.46 -6.89 -24.48
N ARG A 4 13.70 -6.77 -25.56
CA ARG A 4 12.25 -6.63 -25.51
C ARG A 4 11.68 -7.99 -25.09
N MET A 5 11.66 -8.23 -23.79
CA MET A 5 10.82 -9.30 -23.23
C MET A 5 9.40 -9.11 -23.76
N PRO A 6 8.77 -10.15 -24.32
CA PRO A 6 7.38 -10.11 -24.72
C PRO A 6 6.52 -9.61 -23.56
N ARG A 7 5.48 -8.81 -23.83
CA ARG A 7 4.62 -8.24 -22.79
C ARG A 7 4.08 -9.30 -21.82
N ALA A 8 3.68 -10.45 -22.36
CA ALA A 8 3.27 -11.61 -21.56
C ALA A 8 4.38 -12.08 -20.59
N GLY A 9 5.64 -12.16 -21.05
CA GLY A 9 6.77 -12.52 -20.19
C GLY A 9 7.01 -11.53 -19.05
N ARG A 10 6.82 -10.23 -19.29
CA ARG A 10 6.97 -9.20 -18.23
C ARG A 10 5.86 -9.30 -17.18
N LEU A 11 4.62 -9.49 -17.60
CA LEU A 11 3.48 -9.62 -16.68
C LEU A 11 3.59 -10.89 -15.83
N LEU A 12 3.94 -12.03 -16.45
CA LEU A 12 4.17 -13.27 -15.74
C LEU A 12 5.27 -13.13 -14.68
N LEU A 13 6.40 -12.50 -15.02
CA LEU A 13 7.48 -12.28 -14.06
C LEU A 13 7.05 -11.34 -12.91
N ALA A 14 6.27 -10.30 -13.21
CA ALA A 14 5.77 -9.37 -12.20
C ALA A 14 4.78 -10.04 -11.24
N GLU A 15 3.84 -10.83 -11.74
CA GLU A 15 2.87 -11.57 -10.91
C GLU A 15 3.52 -12.67 -10.09
N LEU A 16 4.46 -13.42 -10.67
CA LEU A 16 5.23 -14.42 -9.94
C LEU A 16 6.09 -13.77 -8.84
N GLY A 17 6.72 -12.63 -9.14
CA GLY A 17 7.48 -11.87 -8.14
C GLY A 17 6.58 -11.38 -7.00
N LEU A 18 5.42 -10.79 -7.33
CA LEU A 18 4.46 -10.29 -6.34
C LEU A 18 3.90 -11.42 -5.47
N THR A 19 3.56 -12.57 -6.05
CA THR A 19 3.01 -13.71 -5.30
C THR A 19 4.03 -14.31 -4.34
N VAL A 20 5.27 -14.51 -4.77
CA VAL A 20 6.36 -15.00 -3.90
C VAL A 20 6.67 -13.98 -2.80
N PHE A 21 6.71 -12.68 -3.12
CA PHE A 21 6.90 -11.61 -2.14
C PHE A 21 5.80 -11.61 -1.07
N LEU A 22 4.53 -11.65 -1.48
CA LEU A 22 3.38 -11.69 -0.57
C LEU A 22 3.35 -12.98 0.27
N ALA A 23 3.74 -14.12 -0.30
CA ALA A 23 3.83 -15.38 0.44
C ALA A 23 4.86 -15.30 1.57
N GLN A 24 6.04 -14.70 1.29
CA GLN A 24 7.08 -14.51 2.30
C GLN A 24 6.68 -13.49 3.36
N ALA A 25 6.22 -12.30 2.94
CA ALA A 25 5.81 -11.23 3.86
C ALA A 25 4.62 -11.67 4.75
N GLY A 26 3.65 -12.37 4.17
CA GLY A 26 2.51 -12.93 4.89
C GLY A 26 2.92 -14.02 5.88
N SER A 27 3.83 -14.93 5.51
CA SER A 27 4.34 -15.97 6.43
C SER A 27 5.07 -15.34 7.62
N GLN A 28 5.88 -14.32 7.38
CA GLN A 28 6.62 -13.62 8.44
C GLN A 28 5.69 -12.84 9.38
N ALA A 29 4.66 -12.17 8.85
CA ALA A 29 3.65 -11.51 9.67
C ALA A 29 2.79 -12.52 10.46
N GLY A 30 2.53 -13.69 9.88
CA GLY A 30 1.72 -14.76 10.48
C GLY A 30 2.38 -15.46 11.66
N ASP A 31 3.70 -15.59 11.68
CA ASP A 31 4.45 -16.28 12.75
C ASP A 31 4.17 -15.69 14.14
N GLN A 32 4.07 -14.35 14.23
CA GLN A 32 3.72 -13.67 15.47
C GLN A 32 2.21 -13.40 15.64
N PHE A 33 1.39 -13.67 14.62
CA PHE A 33 -0.04 -13.33 14.68
C PHE A 33 -0.75 -14.08 15.81
N VAL A 34 -0.55 -15.40 15.92
CA VAL A 34 -1.24 -16.22 16.92
C VAL A 34 -0.84 -15.82 18.34
N SER A 35 0.45 -15.57 18.59
CA SER A 35 0.93 -15.16 19.91
C SER A 35 0.42 -13.77 20.31
N VAL A 36 0.41 -12.81 19.37
CA VAL A 36 -0.12 -11.45 19.60
C VAL A 36 -1.62 -11.48 19.91
N VAL A 37 -2.40 -12.28 19.19
CA VAL A 37 -3.85 -12.42 19.42
C VAL A 37 -4.14 -13.10 20.75
N GLN A 38 -3.33 -14.09 21.16
CA GLN A 38 -3.50 -14.73 22.47
C GLN A 38 -3.15 -13.81 23.64
N GLN A 39 -2.10 -12.98 23.50
CA GLN A 39 -1.63 -12.10 24.57
C GLN A 39 -2.49 -10.85 24.73
N ASN A 40 -2.85 -10.20 23.62
CA ASN A 40 -3.54 -8.91 23.65
C ASN A 40 -5.03 -9.03 23.26
N GLY A 41 -5.50 -10.24 22.96
CA GLY A 41 -6.90 -10.50 22.60
C GLY A 41 -7.31 -9.92 21.25
N TRP A 42 -8.62 -9.89 21.02
CA TRP A 42 -9.25 -9.36 19.80
C TRP A 42 -9.13 -7.83 19.64
N THR A 43 -8.76 -7.12 20.71
CA THR A 43 -8.70 -5.64 20.72
C THR A 43 -7.67 -5.10 19.74
N LEU A 44 -6.48 -5.70 19.66
CA LEU A 44 -5.45 -5.29 18.69
C LEU A 44 -5.90 -5.51 17.24
N CYS A 45 -6.64 -6.58 16.96
CA CYS A 45 -7.20 -6.82 15.63
C CYS A 45 -8.19 -5.72 15.22
N VAL A 46 -9.07 -5.31 16.15
CA VAL A 46 -10.04 -4.24 15.90
C VAL A 46 -9.34 -2.90 15.72
N VAL A 47 -8.36 -2.58 16.57
CA VAL A 47 -7.60 -1.34 16.45
C VAL A 47 -6.84 -1.29 15.13
N ALA A 48 -6.16 -2.36 14.74
CA ALA A 48 -5.46 -2.45 13.46
C ALA A 48 -6.42 -2.29 12.28
N LEU A 49 -7.59 -2.94 12.35
CA LEU A 49 -8.62 -2.81 11.32
C LEU A 49 -9.11 -1.36 11.18
N ILE A 50 -9.39 -0.69 12.29
CA ILE A 50 -9.80 0.72 12.29
C ILE A 50 -8.68 1.60 11.73
N LEU A 51 -7.43 1.39 12.15
CA LEU A 51 -6.27 2.14 11.68
C LEU A 51 -6.04 1.97 10.17
N VAL A 52 -6.46 0.87 9.55
CA VAL A 52 -6.38 0.69 8.09
C VAL A 52 -7.61 1.26 7.40
N LEU A 53 -8.81 0.90 7.86
CA LEU A 53 -10.06 1.27 7.19
C LEU A 53 -10.34 2.77 7.25
N VAL A 54 -10.07 3.43 8.38
CA VAL A 54 -10.37 4.86 8.54
C VAL A 54 -9.58 5.71 7.55
N PRO A 55 -8.23 5.67 7.49
CA PRO A 55 -7.49 6.48 6.52
C PRO A 55 -7.74 6.05 5.08
N LEU A 56 -8.01 4.76 4.81
CA LEU A 56 -8.38 4.30 3.48
C LEU A 56 -9.70 4.94 3.02
N LEU A 57 -10.74 4.88 3.85
CA LEU A 57 -12.07 5.43 3.52
C LEU A 57 -12.04 6.94 3.47
N THR A 58 -11.42 7.61 4.43
CA THR A 58 -11.32 9.08 4.42
C THR A 58 -10.48 9.57 3.26
N GLY A 59 -9.37 8.91 2.94
CA GLY A 59 -8.54 9.19 1.77
C GLY A 59 -9.30 9.00 0.46
N LEU A 60 -10.04 7.89 0.32
CA LEU A 60 -10.90 7.62 -0.83
C LEU A 60 -11.97 8.70 -1.01
N LEU A 61 -12.69 9.04 0.05
CA LEU A 61 -13.76 10.04 0.02
C LEU A 61 -13.21 11.44 -0.27
N ALA A 62 -12.12 11.85 0.38
CA ALA A 62 -11.48 13.14 0.13
C ALA A 62 -10.98 13.24 -1.32
N ALA A 63 -10.34 12.19 -1.82
CA ALA A 63 -9.86 12.17 -3.21
C ALA A 63 -11.00 12.21 -4.23
N ARG A 64 -12.12 11.53 -3.95
CA ARG A 64 -13.29 11.52 -4.83
C ARG A 64 -14.09 12.81 -4.80
N TYR A 65 -14.37 13.35 -3.62
CA TYR A 65 -15.30 14.48 -3.46
C TYR A 65 -14.61 15.85 -3.50
N TRP A 66 -13.40 15.97 -2.95
CA TRP A 66 -12.71 17.27 -2.88
C TRP A 66 -11.76 17.46 -4.05
N LEU A 67 -10.97 16.43 -4.38
CA LEU A 67 -9.98 16.48 -5.46
C LEU A 67 -10.56 16.07 -6.82
N LYS A 68 -11.77 15.46 -6.85
CA LYS A 68 -12.49 15.01 -8.05
C LYS A 68 -11.63 14.13 -8.98
N LEU A 69 -10.78 13.30 -8.39
CA LEU A 69 -9.85 12.45 -9.14
C LEU A 69 -10.56 11.22 -9.74
N ASP A 70 -9.96 10.68 -10.80
CA ASP A 70 -10.41 9.43 -11.41
C ASP A 70 -10.00 8.21 -10.58
N LEU A 71 -10.74 7.10 -10.73
CA LEU A 71 -10.52 5.90 -9.91
C LEU A 71 -9.08 5.36 -10.00
N LEU A 72 -8.45 5.49 -11.17
CA LEU A 72 -7.06 5.09 -11.42
C LEU A 72 -6.06 5.99 -10.69
N GLU A 73 -6.32 7.30 -10.64
CA GLU A 73 -5.50 8.26 -9.91
C GLU A 73 -5.65 8.05 -8.40
N ILE A 74 -6.88 7.81 -7.93
CA ILE A 74 -7.18 7.52 -6.53
C ILE A 74 -6.50 6.22 -6.10
N ALA A 75 -6.60 5.15 -6.90
CA ALA A 75 -5.96 3.87 -6.59
C ALA A 75 -4.43 4.01 -6.48
N GLY A 76 -3.80 4.70 -7.44
CA GLY A 76 -2.36 4.99 -7.39
C GLY A 76 -1.96 5.86 -6.20
N GLY A 77 -2.75 6.91 -5.93
CA GLY A 77 -2.50 7.87 -4.86
C GLY A 77 -2.67 7.25 -3.47
N ILE A 78 -3.68 6.41 -3.26
CA ILE A 78 -3.88 5.65 -2.02
C ILE A 78 -2.75 4.64 -1.83
N CYS A 79 -2.33 3.93 -2.89
CA CYS A 79 -1.17 3.05 -2.79
C CYS A 79 0.10 3.83 -2.40
N GLY A 80 0.29 5.04 -2.94
CA GLY A 80 1.41 5.93 -2.59
C GLY A 80 1.33 6.42 -1.14
N ALA A 81 0.15 6.86 -0.70
CA ALA A 81 -0.08 7.34 0.67
C ALA A 81 0.08 6.23 1.71
N MET A 82 -0.39 5.02 1.40
CA MET A 82 -0.21 3.83 2.24
C MET A 82 1.17 3.19 2.07
N THR A 83 2.04 3.76 1.24
CA THR A 83 3.39 3.22 0.93
C THR A 83 3.37 1.75 0.48
N SER A 84 2.29 1.33 -0.17
CA SER A 84 2.03 -0.06 -0.56
C SER A 84 2.36 -0.29 -2.03
N THR A 85 3.64 -0.57 -2.30
CA THR A 85 4.15 -1.05 -3.59
C THR A 85 3.44 -2.30 -4.13
N PRO A 86 3.14 -3.34 -3.32
CA PRO A 86 2.39 -4.50 -3.82
C PRO A 86 0.96 -4.16 -4.24
N GLY A 87 0.32 -3.19 -3.57
CA GLY A 87 -1.00 -2.67 -3.97
C GLY A 87 -0.96 -2.02 -5.36
N LEU A 88 0.06 -1.20 -5.64
CA LEU A 88 0.26 -0.62 -6.97
C LEU A 88 0.52 -1.71 -8.02
N GLY A 89 1.33 -2.72 -7.69
CA GLY A 89 1.60 -3.86 -8.56
C GLY A 89 0.32 -4.60 -8.96
N ALA A 90 -0.58 -4.83 -8.00
CA ALA A 90 -1.87 -5.47 -8.24
C ALA A 90 -2.82 -4.61 -9.11
N VAL A 91 -2.82 -3.29 -8.94
CA VAL A 91 -3.64 -2.39 -9.79
C VAL A 91 -3.09 -2.33 -11.21
N THR A 92 -1.77 -2.24 -11.36
CA THR A 92 -1.11 -2.14 -12.67
C THR A 92 -1.05 -3.46 -13.44
N SER A 93 -1.26 -4.61 -12.80
CA SER A 93 -1.39 -5.90 -13.50
C SER A 93 -2.73 -6.05 -14.21
N VAL A 94 -3.79 -5.42 -13.71
CA VAL A 94 -5.16 -5.53 -14.26
C VAL A 94 -5.58 -4.32 -15.10
N VAL A 95 -4.86 -3.20 -15.03
CA VAL A 95 -5.14 -1.99 -15.82
C VAL A 95 -4.00 -1.70 -16.79
N ASP A 96 -4.36 -1.46 -18.04
CA ASP A 96 -3.43 -1.08 -19.11
C ASP A 96 -3.23 0.44 -19.18
N SER A 97 -2.85 1.06 -18.05
CA SER A 97 -2.67 2.51 -17.92
C SER A 97 -1.51 2.86 -17.00
N SER A 98 -0.76 3.90 -17.36
CA SER A 98 0.32 4.44 -16.53
C SER A 98 -0.18 5.39 -15.43
N VAL A 99 -1.45 5.79 -15.46
CA VAL A 99 -2.05 6.76 -14.53
C VAL A 99 -1.85 6.37 -13.06
N PRO A 100 -2.11 5.11 -12.62
CA PRO A 100 -1.88 4.73 -11.23
C PRO A 100 -0.41 4.84 -10.82
N ALA A 101 0.52 4.50 -11.71
CA ALA A 101 1.96 4.57 -11.43
C ALA A 101 2.44 6.02 -11.31
N THR A 102 1.92 6.92 -12.16
CA THR A 102 2.22 8.35 -12.07
C THR A 102 1.68 8.96 -10.78
N SER A 103 0.44 8.65 -10.41
CA SER A 103 -0.15 9.13 -9.15
C SER A 103 0.60 8.60 -7.92
N TYR A 104 1.02 7.33 -7.93
CA TYR A 104 1.87 6.78 -6.87
C TYR A 104 3.19 7.55 -6.74
N ALA A 105 3.86 7.83 -7.86
CA ALA A 105 5.16 8.49 -7.87
C ALA A 105 5.14 9.91 -7.30
N THR A 106 4.01 10.62 -7.40
CA THR A 106 3.87 11.97 -6.83
C THR A 106 3.56 11.94 -5.34
N VAL A 107 2.72 11.01 -4.89
CA VAL A 107 2.27 10.95 -3.49
C VAL A 107 3.27 10.23 -2.58
N TYR A 108 3.94 9.19 -3.06
CA TYR A 108 4.82 8.35 -2.27
C TYR A 108 5.98 9.11 -1.57
N PRO A 109 6.72 10.02 -2.23
CA PRO A 109 7.78 10.77 -1.58
C PRO A 109 7.26 11.67 -0.46
N VAL A 110 6.10 12.31 -0.67
CA VAL A 110 5.47 13.18 0.33
C VAL A 110 5.06 12.36 1.55
N ALA A 111 4.43 11.19 1.33
CA ALA A 111 4.06 10.28 2.42
C ALA A 111 5.28 9.84 3.23
N LEU A 112 6.38 9.48 2.57
CA LEU A 112 7.64 9.10 3.21
C LEU A 112 8.22 10.22 4.07
N VAL A 113 8.28 11.45 3.54
CA VAL A 113 8.79 12.61 4.29
C VAL A 113 7.92 12.88 5.52
N LEU A 114 6.61 12.88 5.37
CA LEU A 114 5.68 13.09 6.49
C LEU A 114 5.82 12.00 7.55
N VAL A 115 5.84 10.72 7.18
CA VAL A 115 6.01 9.62 8.15
C VAL A 115 7.36 9.72 8.85
N THR A 116 8.43 10.00 8.11
CA THR A 116 9.79 10.11 8.67
C THR A 116 9.91 11.24 9.69
N LEU A 117 9.24 12.38 9.44
CA LEU A 117 9.24 13.53 10.34
C LEU A 117 8.26 13.40 11.51
N LEU A 118 7.05 12.90 11.26
CA LEU A 118 5.99 12.83 12.26
C LEU A 118 6.20 11.70 13.27
N THR A 119 6.77 10.57 12.85
CA THR A 119 7.01 9.42 13.74
C THR A 119 7.84 9.79 14.98
N PRO A 120 9.03 10.41 14.87
CA PRO A 120 9.80 10.80 16.06
C PRO A 120 9.11 11.88 16.91
N ILE A 121 8.38 12.81 16.30
CA ILE A 121 7.61 13.84 17.03
C ILE A 121 6.52 13.18 17.88
N LEU A 122 5.80 12.22 17.29
CA LEU A 122 4.72 11.50 17.97
C LEU A 122 5.26 10.64 19.11
N ILE A 123 6.41 9.98 18.92
CA ILE A 123 7.08 9.24 19.99
C ILE A 123 7.48 10.19 21.12
N SER A 124 8.09 11.34 20.81
CA SER A 124 8.50 12.33 21.81
C SER A 124 7.34 12.96 22.59
N LEU A 125 6.12 12.96 22.05
CA LEU A 125 4.93 13.48 22.73
C LEU A 125 4.33 12.46 23.71
N ILE A 126 4.55 11.16 23.45
CA ILE A 126 4.02 10.06 24.24
C ILE A 126 5.01 9.60 25.33
N SER A 127 6.32 9.80 25.11
CA SER A 127 7.40 9.54 26.09
C SER A 127 7.51 10.63 27.15
#